data_AF-A0A453BK07-F1
#
_entry.id   AF-A0A453BK07-F1
#
_cell.length_a   1.000
_cell.length_b   1.000
_cell.length_c   1.000
_cell.angle_alpha   90.00
_cell.angle_beta   90.00
_cell.angle_gamma   90.00
#
_symmetry.space_group_name_H-M   'P 1'
#
loop_
_entity.id
_entity.type
_entity.pdbx_description
1 polymer ?
#
loop_
_entity_poly.entity_id
_entity_poly.type
_entity_poly.pdbx_seq_one_letter_code
_entity_poly.pdbx_strand_id
1 'polypeptide(L)' 'MGSEAVAILVSGVPLDAEAKAALMQPAKVSLVVDMLNEGAVDTKINCVRLICIVMEEKGCWPETVASLSLLVA' A
#
# COMPACT_ATOMS: atom_id res chain seq x y z
N MET A 1 -13.22 3.10 7.16
CA MET A 1 -13.03 4.33 6.36
C MET A 1 -11.62 4.46 5.80
N GLY A 2 -10.56 4.65 6.60
CA GLY A 2 -9.19 4.80 6.06
C GLY A 2 -8.69 3.58 5.26
N SER A 3 -8.97 2.37 5.75
CA SER A 3 -8.61 1.10 5.09
C SER A 3 -9.24 0.91 3.71
N GLU A 4 -10.52 1.28 3.55
CA GLU A 4 -11.25 1.17 2.28
C GLU A 4 -10.71 2.16 1.26
N ALA A 5 -10.37 3.39 1.69
CA ALA A 5 -9.76 4.39 0.83
C ALA A 5 -8.41 3.92 0.27
N VAL A 6 -7.55 3.34 1.11
CA VAL A 6 -6.27 2.76 0.66
C VAL A 6 -6.50 1.62 -0.33
N ALA A 7 -7.46 0.72 -0.04
CA ALA A 7 -7.79 -0.38 -0.94
C ALA A 7 -8.24 0.10 -2.33
N ILE A 8 -9.00 1.20 -2.41
CA ILE A 8 -9.41 1.81 -3.68
C ILE A 8 -8.21 2.45 -4.40
N LEU A 9 -7.33 3.15 -3.68
CA LEU A 9 -6.15 3.77 -4.29
C LEU A 9 -5.20 2.74 -4.91
N VAL A 10 -5.13 1.53 -4.37
CA VAL A 10 -4.25 0.46 -4.88
C VAL A 10 -4.95 -0.51 -5.85
N SER A 11 -6.26 -0.37 -6.09
CA SER A 11 -7.01 -1.30 -6.95
C SER A 11 -6.87 -1.05 -8.46
N GLY A 12 -5.99 -0.12 -8.85
CA GLY A 12 -5.69 0.19 -10.25
C GLY A 12 -6.13 1.59 -10.70
N VAL A 13 -6.47 2.49 -9.77
CA VAL A 13 -6.68 3.91 -10.08
C VAL A 13 -5.31 4.52 -10.44
N PRO A 14 -5.13 5.08 -11.65
CA PRO A 14 -3.90 5.76 -12.00
C PRO A 14 -3.77 7.04 -11.19
N LEU A 15 -2.67 7.17 -10.45
CA LEU A 15 -2.33 8.39 -9.71
C LEU A 15 -1.39 9.23 -10.56
N ASP A 16 -1.79 10.47 -10.86
CA ASP A 16 -0.93 11.45 -11.49
C ASP A 16 0.10 12.01 -10.49
N ALA A 17 1.05 12.81 -10.99
CA ALA A 17 2.13 13.36 -10.17
C ALA A 17 1.62 14.24 -9.02
N GLU A 18 0.53 14.99 -9.24
CA GLU A 18 -0.06 15.87 -8.23
C GLU A 18 -0.72 15.04 -7.12
N ALA A 19 -1.47 14.00 -7.48
CA ALA A 19 -2.08 13.07 -6.54
C ALA A 19 -1.02 12.34 -5.71
N LYS A 20 0.09 11.90 -6.33
CA LYS A 20 1.23 11.30 -5.60
C LYS A 20 1.85 12.31 -4.63
N ALA A 21 2.10 13.55 -5.06
CA ALA A 21 2.64 14.58 -4.19
C ALA A 21 1.73 14.89 -3.00
N ALA A 22 0.41 14.93 -3.22
CA ALA A 22 -0.58 15.11 -2.15
C ALA A 22 -0.58 13.95 -1.15
N LEU A 23 -0.41 12.71 -1.62
CA LEU A 23 -0.31 11.51 -0.76
C LEU A 23 1.01 11.44 0.02
N MET A 24 2.07 12.07 -0.49
CA MET A 24 3.38 12.17 0.18
C MET A 24 3.45 13.31 1.21
N GLN A 25 2.38 14.08 1.41
CA GLN A 25 2.34 15.09 2.47
C GLN A 25 2.49 14.42 3.86
N PRO A 26 3.22 15.04 4.81
CA PRO A 26 3.53 14.43 6.11
C PRO A 26 2.31 13.91 6.88
N ALA A 27 1.19 14.65 6.82
CA ALA A 27 -0.05 14.24 7.48
C ALA A 27 -0.66 12.96 6.87
N LYS A 28 -0.54 12.78 5.55
CA LYS A 28 -1.04 11.57 4.86
C LYS A 28 -0.10 10.39 5.09
N VAL A 29 1.20 10.62 5.08
CA VAL A 29 2.21 9.60 5.42
C VAL A 29 2.01 9.12 6.86
N SER A 30 1.79 10.03 7.82
CA SER A 30 1.50 9.67 9.22
C SER A 30 0.27 8.77 9.31
N LEU A 31 -0.80 9.09 8.60
CA LEU A 31 -2.00 8.27 8.57
C LEU A 31 -1.72 6.86 8.02
N VAL A 32 -0.91 6.75 6.97
CA VAL A 32 -0.48 5.44 6.42
C VAL A 32 0.34 4.66 7.45
N VAL A 33 1.21 5.32 8.21
CA VAL A 33 1.98 4.69 9.30
C VAL A 33 1.05 4.22 10.43
N ASP A 34 0.06 5.01 10.82
CA ASP A 34 -0.93 4.61 11.84
C ASP A 34 -1.71 3.37 11.38
N MET A 35 -2.13 3.34 10.11
CA MET A 35 -2.79 2.17 9.51
C MET A 35 -1.86 0.94 9.39
N LEU A 36 -0.56 1.14 9.20
CA LEU A 36 0.44 0.04 9.23
C LEU A 36 0.64 -0.51 10.65
N ASN A 37 0.55 0.33 11.67
CA ASN A 37 0.68 -0.09 13.06
C ASN A 37 -0.56 -0.86 13.53
N GLU A 38 -1.75 -0.29 13.33
CA GLU A 38 -2.99 -0.73 13.95
C GLU A 38 -3.90 -1.55 13.02
N GLY A 39 -3.67 -1.51 11.70
CA GLY A 39 -4.55 -2.15 10.71
C GLY A 39 -4.48 -3.67 10.68
N ALA A 40 -5.54 -4.29 10.16
CA ALA A 40 -5.53 -5.73 9.82
C ALA A 40 -4.51 -6.04 8.72
N VAL A 41 -4.12 -7.31 8.59
CA VAL A 41 -3.10 -7.77 7.63
C VAL A 41 -3.37 -7.25 6.20
N ASP A 42 -4.60 -7.35 5.71
CA ASP A 42 -4.97 -6.86 4.37
C ASP A 42 -4.80 -5.34 4.23
N THR A 43 -5.14 -4.57 5.27
CA THR A 43 -4.91 -3.12 5.30
C THR A 43 -3.42 -2.82 5.24
N LYS A 44 -2.59 -3.56 5.98
CA LYS A 44 -1.12 -3.36 5.95
C LYS A 44 -0.55 -3.67 4.57
N ILE A 45 -1.01 -4.74 3.92
CA ILE A 45 -0.62 -5.08 2.54
C ILE A 45 -0.98 -3.95 1.58
N ASN A 46 -2.21 -3.42 1.68
CA ASN A 46 -2.64 -2.30 0.85
C ASN A 46 -1.85 -1.01 1.14
N CYS A 47 -1.47 -0.74 2.39
CA CYS A 47 -0.61 0.39 2.73
C CYS A 47 0.79 0.26 2.10
N VAL A 48 1.40 -0.92 2.16
CA VAL A 48 2.70 -1.17 1.50
C VAL A 48 2.60 -0.99 -0.01
N ARG A 49 1.54 -1.52 -0.65
CA ARG A 49 1.29 -1.29 -2.09
C ARG A 49 1.16 0.19 -2.43
N LEU A 50 0.43 0.96 -1.60
CA LEU A 50 0.28 2.40 -1.81
C LEU A 50 1.64 3.11 -1.73
N ILE A 51 2.47 2.79 -0.74
CA ILE A 51 3.84 3.33 -0.59
C ILE A 51 4.65 3.07 -1.85
N CYS A 52 4.61 1.86 -2.38
CA CYS A 52 5.31 1.51 -3.61
C CYS A 52 4.85 2.32 -4.83
N ILE A 53 3.54 2.56 -4.97
CA ILE A 53 2.97 3.34 -6.07
C ILE A 53 3.43 4.81 -6.02
N VAL A 54 3.46 5.41 -4.82
CA VAL A 54 3.82 6.83 -4.65
C VAL A 54 5.33 7.07 -4.69
N MET A 55 6.16 6.10 -4.31
CA MET A 55 7.62 6.22 -4.35
C MET A 55 8.22 5.99 -5.75
N GLU A 56 7.42 5.47 -6.71
CA GLU A 56 7.89 5.10 -8.07
C GLU A 56 9.16 4.23 -8.09
N GLU A 57 9.43 3.53 -6.98
CA GLU A 57 10.67 2.79 -6.83
C GLU A 57 10.59 1.50 -7.65
N LYS A 58 11.41 1.41 -8.71
CA LYS A 58 11.60 0.20 -9.52
C LYS A 58 12.19 -0.91 -8.63
N GLY A 59 11.35 -1.60 -7.88
CA GLY A 59 11.76 -2.63 -6.92
C GLY A 59 10.84 -2.79 -5.72
N CYS A 60 9.99 -1.81 -5.43
CA CYS A 60 8.95 -1.91 -4.41
C CYS A 60 7.75 -2.69 -4.99
N TRP A 61 7.94 -3.98 -5.29
CA TRP A 61 6.81 -4.87 -5.49
C TRP A 61 6.70 -5.69 -4.22
N PRO A 62 5.59 -5.63 -3.46
CA PRO A 62 5.35 -6.58 -2.39
C PRO A 62 5.17 -7.95 -3.05
N GLU A 63 6.28 -8.68 -3.20
CA GLU A 63 6.27 -10.03 -3.72
C GLU A 63 5.49 -10.89 -2.73
N THR A 64 4.26 -11.24 -3.11
CA THR A 64 3.55 -12.32 -2.44
C THR A 64 4.24 -13.60 -2.91
N VAL A 65 5.27 -14.01 -2.18
CA VAL A 65 5.99 -15.26 -2.48
C VAL A 65 5.02 -16.40 -2.21
N ALA A 66 4.37 -16.89 -3.26
CA ALA A 66 3.62 -18.14 -3.21
C ALA A 66 4.65 -19.27 -3.12
N SER A 67 5.03 -19.62 -1.89
CA SER A 67 5.83 -20.82 -1.67
C SER A 67 4.94 -22.03 -1.94
N LEU A 68 5.22 -22.75 -3.04
CA LEU A 68 4.58 -24.04 -3.35
C LEU A 68 4.82 -25.06 -2.22
N SER A 69 5.88 -24.89 -1.42
CA SER A 69 6.17 -25.71 -0.25
C SER A 69 5.14 -25.55 0.88
N LEU A 70 4.36 -24.47 0.90
CA LEU A 70 3.26 -24.27 1.86
C LEU A 70 1.92 -24.83 1.37
N LEU A 71 1.83 -25.26 0.11
CA LEU A 71 0.59 -25.78 -0.50
C LEU A 71 0.46 -27.31 -0.41
N VAL A 72 1.45 -27.99 0.19
CA VAL A 72 1.42 -29.43 0.47
C VAL A 72 1.18 -29.62 1.96
N ALA A 73 -0.09 -29.58 2.36
CA ALA A 73 -0.58 -30.07 3.65
C ALA A 73 -1.75 -31.03 3.41
#